data_AF-A0A3M1P212-F1
#
_entry.id   AF-A0A3M1P212-F1
#
_cell.length_a   1.000
_cell.length_b   1.000
_cell.length_c   1.000
_cell.angle_alpha   90.00
_cell.angle_beta   90.00
_cell.angle_gamma   90.00
#
_symmetry.space_group_name_H-M   'P 1'
#
loop_
_entity.id
_entity.type
_entity.pdbx_description
1 polymer ?
#
loop_
_entity_poly.entity_id
_entity_poly.type
_entity_poly.pdbx_seq_one_letter_code
_entity_poly.pdbx_strand_id
1 'polypeptide(L)'
;MTKPVKDEIFGTRRSILKNYLKFHLYENLFLATCIKRFNPNPDSRYLLLRECFDEKAFNDDSLKELRPFFRDSLKLGNCWFHQNKILLRSLQLDKVEEFTHSTQLATFLLKVLHCNGKEELKHSTAVVPESEDVTPLSRFLRQELFGRVASTDIDFMIVNKEKKSLTLVEEKLYTQTGGSIGQGQYLSFREIVLDVLKNTSDPGINFFLVCFPNQDTEHCYVYNFLQEVEKEARQPSYFDPRRQEQRIIIPFSEMTKMTVQQLIGEWILA
;
A
#
# COMPACT_ATOMS: atom_id res chain seq x y z
N MET A 1 23.33 -17.12 -7.21
CA MET A 1 22.47 -16.64 -6.11
C MET A 1 22.56 -15.12 -6.06
N THR A 2 21.49 -14.42 -6.43
CA THR A 2 21.38 -12.96 -6.27
C THR A 2 21.21 -12.64 -4.78
N LYS A 3 22.27 -12.19 -4.12
CA LYS A 3 22.19 -11.73 -2.73
C LYS A 3 21.59 -10.30 -2.71
N PRO A 4 20.59 -10.02 -1.86
CA PRO A 4 20.18 -8.65 -1.58
C PRO A 4 21.37 -7.86 -1.03
N VAL A 5 21.54 -6.62 -1.51
CA VAL A 5 22.69 -5.78 -1.14
C VAL A 5 22.47 -5.12 0.23
N LYS A 6 21.22 -5.09 0.73
CA LYS A 6 20.84 -4.60 2.05
C LYS A 6 19.72 -5.46 2.65
N ASP A 7 19.70 -5.57 3.98
CA ASP A 7 18.58 -6.17 4.72
C ASP A 7 17.40 -5.18 4.80
N GLU A 8 16.19 -5.65 4.50
CA GLU A 8 14.96 -4.88 4.71
C GLU A 8 14.52 -5.03 6.17
N ILE A 9 14.41 -3.90 6.85
CA ILE A 9 13.89 -3.82 8.20
C ILE A 9 12.36 -3.86 8.07
N PHE A 10 11.71 -4.78 8.78
CA PHE A 10 10.24 -4.82 8.86
C PHE A 10 9.76 -3.62 9.71
N GLY A 11 8.96 -2.74 9.13
CA GLY A 11 8.50 -1.50 9.79
C GLY A 11 8.50 -0.30 8.83
N THR A 12 8.17 0.88 9.34
CA THR A 12 8.25 2.13 8.58
C THR A 12 9.70 2.57 8.42
N ARG A 13 10.33 2.17 7.30
CA ARG A 13 11.57 2.84 6.89
C ARG A 13 11.23 4.29 6.59
N ARG A 14 11.95 5.25 7.18
CA ARG A 14 11.83 6.66 6.78
C ARG A 14 12.14 6.77 5.29
N SER A 15 11.15 7.17 4.51
CA SER A 15 11.31 7.35 3.07
C SER A 15 12.37 8.41 2.79
N ILE A 16 13.24 8.11 1.83
CA ILE A 16 14.28 9.04 1.38
C ILE A 16 13.62 10.22 0.66
N LEU A 17 12.64 9.95 -0.21
CA LEU A 17 11.94 10.96 -1.00
C LEU A 17 11.16 11.96 -0.16
N LYS A 18 10.58 11.54 0.97
CA LYS A 18 9.83 12.43 1.87
C LYS A 18 10.62 13.67 2.27
N ASN A 19 11.93 13.55 2.47
CA ASN A 19 12.78 14.68 2.85
C ASN A 19 12.90 15.76 1.76
N TYR A 20 12.57 15.43 0.52
CA TYR A 20 12.68 16.33 -0.64
C TYR A 20 11.31 16.87 -1.10
N LEU A 21 10.21 16.30 -0.63
CA LEU A 21 8.86 16.66 -1.05
C LEU A 21 8.28 17.75 -0.12
N LYS A 22 7.83 18.86 -0.71
CA LYS A 22 7.15 19.96 0.00
C LYS A 22 5.63 19.95 -0.17
N PHE A 23 5.08 18.83 -0.62
CA PHE A 23 3.67 18.67 -0.96
C PHE A 23 2.93 17.98 0.17
N HIS A 24 1.60 18.08 0.15
CA HIS A 24 0.79 17.24 1.02
C HIS A 24 0.95 15.77 0.59
N LEU A 25 1.44 14.95 1.50
CA LEU A 25 1.61 13.52 1.32
C LEU A 25 0.49 12.82 2.06
N TYR A 26 -0.18 11.90 1.38
CA TYR A 26 -1.09 10.97 2.04
C TYR A 26 -0.29 9.76 2.52
N GLU A 27 -0.23 9.57 3.83
CA GLU A 27 0.57 8.55 4.51
C GLU A 27 -0.31 7.66 5.39
N ASN A 28 0.28 6.58 5.92
CA ASN A 28 -0.39 5.59 6.77
C ASN A 28 -1.63 5.00 6.08
N LEU A 29 -1.48 4.71 4.79
CA LEU A 29 -2.53 4.20 3.92
C LEU A 29 -2.42 2.69 3.79
N PHE A 30 -3.50 2.00 4.12
CA PHE A 30 -3.60 0.56 3.99
C PHE A 30 -4.75 0.21 3.04
N LEU A 31 -4.42 -0.44 1.93
CA LEU A 31 -5.44 -1.11 1.12
C LEU A 31 -5.72 -2.48 1.72
N ALA A 32 -6.90 -2.62 2.32
CA ALA A 32 -7.44 -3.89 2.77
C ALA A 32 -8.19 -4.57 1.62
N THR A 33 -7.70 -5.74 1.22
CA THR A 33 -8.23 -6.52 0.10
C THR A 33 -8.69 -7.89 0.58
N CYS A 34 -9.98 -8.20 0.46
CA CYS A 34 -10.42 -9.59 0.66
C CYS A 34 -9.87 -10.48 -0.47
N ILE A 35 -9.23 -11.59 -0.09
CA ILE A 35 -8.59 -12.51 -1.02
C ILE A 35 -9.65 -13.08 -1.98
N LYS A 36 -9.30 -13.13 -3.27
CA LYS A 36 -10.20 -13.49 -4.38
C LYS A 36 -11.03 -14.76 -4.15
N ARG A 37 -10.47 -15.76 -3.45
CA ARG A 37 -11.17 -17.02 -3.13
C ARG A 37 -12.39 -16.84 -2.22
N PHE A 38 -12.41 -15.80 -1.40
CA PHE A 38 -13.51 -15.46 -0.48
C PHE A 38 -14.42 -14.38 -1.05
N ASN A 39 -13.87 -13.45 -1.83
CA ASN A 39 -14.65 -12.50 -2.61
C ASN A 39 -14.00 -12.26 -3.99
N PRO A 40 -14.55 -12.85 -5.08
CA PRO A 40 -14.02 -12.64 -6.41
C PRO A 40 -14.47 -11.31 -7.04
N ASN A 41 -15.43 -10.60 -6.44
CA ASN A 41 -16.00 -9.39 -7.01
C ASN A 41 -15.13 -8.16 -6.70
N PRO A 42 -14.45 -7.55 -7.70
CA PRO A 42 -13.60 -6.38 -7.49
C PRO A 42 -14.36 -5.17 -6.94
N ASP A 43 -15.65 -5.02 -7.22
CA ASP A 43 -16.41 -3.84 -6.76
C ASP A 43 -16.80 -3.86 -5.28
N SER A 44 -16.45 -4.92 -4.56
CA SER A 44 -16.79 -5.04 -3.14
C SER A 44 -15.65 -5.48 -2.23
N ARG A 45 -14.53 -5.95 -2.80
CA ARG A 45 -13.43 -6.58 -2.04
C ARG A 45 -12.34 -5.63 -1.56
N TYR A 46 -12.46 -4.32 -1.80
CA TYR A 46 -11.43 -3.32 -1.46
C TYR A 46 -11.93 -2.24 -0.51
N LEU A 47 -11.04 -1.80 0.39
CA LEU A 47 -11.22 -0.66 1.29
C LEU A 47 -9.86 0.00 1.51
N LEU A 48 -9.76 1.30 1.25
CA LEU A 48 -8.58 2.09 1.61
C LEU A 48 -8.82 2.72 2.99
N LEU A 49 -7.93 2.40 3.93
CA LEU A 49 -7.94 2.93 5.29
C LEU A 49 -6.75 3.86 5.49
N ARG A 50 -6.99 5.02 6.10
CA ARG A 50 -5.94 5.87 6.67
C ARG A 50 -5.93 5.70 8.17
N GLU A 51 -4.79 5.34 8.73
CA GLU A 51 -4.60 5.37 10.18
C GLU A 51 -4.41 6.82 10.66
N CYS A 52 -5.16 7.17 11.70
CA CYS A 52 -5.16 8.48 12.32
C CYS A 52 -4.65 8.34 13.75
N PHE A 53 -3.80 9.27 14.19
CA PHE A 53 -3.18 9.24 15.53
C PHE A 53 -3.82 10.25 16.49
N ASP A 54 -4.60 11.19 15.97
CA ASP A 54 -5.32 12.19 16.73
C ASP A 54 -6.70 12.48 16.12
N GLU A 55 -7.52 13.21 16.89
CA GLU A 55 -8.88 13.58 16.51
C GLU A 55 -8.93 14.47 15.25
N LYS A 56 -7.92 15.33 15.07
CA LYS A 56 -7.86 16.23 13.90
C LYS A 56 -7.65 15.42 12.63
N ALA A 57 -6.71 14.47 12.63
CA ALA A 57 -6.48 13.55 11.53
C ALA A 57 -7.70 12.63 11.29
N PHE A 58 -8.37 12.18 12.34
CA PHE A 58 -9.58 11.34 12.21
C PHE A 58 -10.74 12.08 11.52
N ASN A 59 -10.93 13.36 11.85
CA ASN A 59 -11.98 14.20 11.28
C ASN A 59 -11.59 14.88 9.96
N ASP A 60 -10.33 14.75 9.53
CA ASP A 60 -9.87 15.32 8.27
C ASP A 60 -10.43 14.57 7.05
N ASP A 61 -11.05 15.33 6.16
CA ASP A 61 -11.69 14.85 4.93
C ASP A 61 -10.78 14.87 3.70
N SER A 62 -9.52 15.29 3.83
CA SER A 62 -8.56 15.39 2.71
C SER A 62 -8.44 14.10 1.90
N LEU A 63 -8.58 12.92 2.53
CA LEU A 63 -8.53 11.63 1.81
C LEU A 63 -9.61 11.51 0.72
N LYS A 64 -10.72 12.28 0.80
CA LYS A 64 -11.73 12.39 -0.27
C LYS A 64 -11.16 12.96 -1.57
N GLU A 65 -10.07 13.72 -1.51
CA GLU A 65 -9.39 14.26 -2.70
C GLU A 65 -8.81 13.17 -3.60
N LEU A 66 -8.57 11.97 -3.08
CA LEU A 66 -8.13 10.82 -3.88
C LEU A 66 -9.26 10.22 -4.73
N ARG A 67 -10.52 10.53 -4.40
CA ARG A 67 -11.69 9.89 -5.00
C ARG A 67 -11.73 9.93 -6.53
N PRO A 68 -11.39 11.04 -7.21
CA PRO A 68 -11.44 11.10 -8.68
C PRO A 68 -10.57 10.06 -9.39
N PHE A 69 -9.52 9.56 -8.73
CA PHE A 69 -8.53 8.65 -9.32
C PHE A 69 -8.86 7.16 -9.11
N PHE A 70 -9.78 6.86 -8.19
CA PHE A 70 -10.17 5.51 -7.84
C PHE A 70 -11.54 5.14 -8.40
N ARG A 71 -11.78 3.84 -8.56
CA ARG A 71 -13.10 3.34 -8.95
C ARG A 71 -14.16 3.74 -7.94
N ASP A 72 -15.38 3.88 -8.44
CA ASP A 72 -16.46 4.33 -7.58
C ASP A 72 -16.82 3.33 -6.47
N SER A 73 -16.50 2.05 -6.69
CA SER A 73 -16.65 0.99 -5.71
C SER A 73 -15.64 1.06 -4.54
N LEU A 74 -14.51 1.76 -4.67
CA LEU A 74 -13.51 1.83 -3.60
C LEU A 74 -14.08 2.58 -2.40
N LYS A 75 -14.13 1.90 -1.26
CA LYS A 75 -14.51 2.49 0.03
C LYS A 75 -13.29 3.17 0.66
N LEU A 76 -13.51 4.30 1.35
CA LEU A 76 -12.47 5.12 1.98
C LEU A 76 -12.83 5.31 3.45
N GLY A 77 -11.87 5.17 4.35
CA GLY A 77 -12.12 5.40 5.77
C GLY A 77 -10.92 5.88 6.55
N ASN A 78 -11.20 6.63 7.61
CA ASN A 78 -10.23 6.97 8.65
C ASN A 78 -10.42 6.01 9.83
N CYS A 79 -9.33 5.45 10.34
CA CYS A 79 -9.35 4.56 11.49
C CYS A 79 -8.45 5.12 12.60
N TRP A 80 -8.96 5.20 13.82
CA TRP A 80 -8.22 5.71 14.98
C TRP A 80 -8.33 4.71 16.13
N PHE A 81 -7.18 4.17 16.54
CA PHE A 81 -7.05 3.37 17.75
C PHE A 81 -6.78 4.32 18.92
N HIS A 82 -7.77 4.52 19.79
CA HIS A 82 -7.69 5.46 20.90
C HIS A 82 -8.09 4.80 22.22
N GLN A 83 -7.11 4.62 23.11
CA GLN A 83 -7.32 4.02 24.43
C GLN A 83 -8.02 2.63 24.32
N ASN A 84 -9.24 2.52 24.85
CA ASN A 84 -10.05 1.30 24.87
C ASN A 84 -11.08 1.25 23.74
N LYS A 85 -10.94 2.11 22.73
CA LYS A 85 -11.88 2.24 21.62
C LYS A 85 -11.15 2.24 20.29
N ILE A 86 -11.84 1.75 19.27
CA ILE A 86 -11.42 1.83 17.88
C ILE A 86 -12.54 2.55 17.13
N LEU A 87 -12.19 3.66 16.50
CA LEU A 87 -13.13 4.46 15.71
C LEU A 87 -12.85 4.25 14.23
N LEU A 88 -13.91 4.04 13.45
CA LEU A 88 -13.85 3.95 12.00
C LEU A 88 -14.85 4.92 11.39
N ARG A 89 -14.37 5.89 10.61
CA ARG A 89 -15.22 6.82 9.87
C ARG A 89 -15.24 6.43 8.40
N SER A 90 -16.43 6.16 7.85
CA SER A 90 -16.63 6.06 6.41
C SER A 90 -16.69 7.47 5.81
N LEU A 91 -15.82 7.77 4.86
CA LEU A 91 -15.81 9.08 4.23
C LEU A 91 -16.92 9.25 3.19
N GLN A 92 -17.43 8.15 2.62
CA GLN A 92 -18.56 8.19 1.71
C GLN A 92 -19.88 8.46 2.41
N LEU A 93 -20.10 7.82 3.56
CA LEU A 93 -21.36 7.88 4.30
C LEU A 93 -21.37 8.93 5.41
N ASP A 94 -20.20 9.52 5.69
CA ASP A 94 -19.95 10.37 6.85
C ASP A 94 -20.45 9.76 8.17
N LYS A 95 -20.25 8.44 8.30
CA LYS A 95 -20.70 7.65 9.44
C LYS A 95 -19.50 7.18 10.26
N VAL A 96 -19.57 7.35 11.57
CA VAL A 96 -18.61 6.81 12.52
C VAL A 96 -19.19 5.55 13.17
N GLU A 97 -18.40 4.49 13.18
CA GLU A 97 -18.62 3.27 13.96
C GLU A 97 -17.58 3.21 15.08
N GLU A 98 -18.02 2.79 16.26
CA GLU A 98 -17.16 2.62 17.44
C GLU A 98 -17.12 1.15 17.84
N PHE A 99 -15.93 0.66 18.16
CA PHE A 99 -15.69 -0.72 18.60
C PHE A 99 -14.88 -0.72 19.90
N THR A 100 -15.21 -1.62 20.82
CA THR A 100 -14.45 -1.82 22.07
C THR A 100 -13.42 -2.95 21.93
N HIS A 101 -13.61 -3.84 20.95
CA HIS A 101 -12.71 -4.96 20.69
C HIS A 101 -12.34 -5.05 19.22
N SER A 102 -11.08 -5.42 18.95
CA SER A 102 -10.56 -5.65 17.59
C SER A 102 -11.39 -6.66 16.80
N THR A 103 -11.87 -7.73 17.45
CA THR A 103 -12.71 -8.77 16.84
C THR A 103 -14.05 -8.22 16.30
N GLN A 104 -14.61 -7.19 16.92
CA GLN A 104 -15.83 -6.51 16.43
C GLN A 104 -15.52 -5.73 15.15
N LEU A 105 -14.42 -4.98 15.13
CA LEU A 105 -13.94 -4.30 13.93
C LEU A 105 -13.65 -5.31 12.81
N ALA A 106 -12.99 -6.43 13.12
CA ALA A 106 -12.68 -7.47 12.15
C ALA A 106 -13.94 -8.03 11.49
N THR A 107 -14.95 -8.37 12.30
CA THR A 107 -16.26 -8.84 11.81
C THR A 107 -16.94 -7.79 10.93
N PHE A 108 -16.90 -6.53 11.36
CA PHE A 108 -17.45 -5.42 10.58
C PHE A 108 -16.74 -5.27 9.22
N LEU A 109 -15.41 -5.28 9.20
CA LEU A 109 -14.63 -5.13 7.97
C LEU A 109 -14.83 -6.31 7.01
N LEU A 110 -14.90 -7.55 7.50
CA LEU A 110 -15.22 -8.71 6.65
C LEU A 110 -16.60 -8.56 6.01
N LYS A 111 -17.58 -8.04 6.75
CA LYS A 111 -18.90 -7.73 6.21
C LYS A 111 -18.81 -6.61 5.16
N VAL A 112 -18.11 -5.52 5.42
CA VAL A 112 -17.94 -4.41 4.47
C VAL A 112 -17.24 -4.85 3.17
N LEU A 113 -16.29 -5.77 3.27
CA LEU A 113 -15.53 -6.33 2.16
C LEU A 113 -16.22 -7.51 1.46
N HIS A 114 -17.45 -7.86 1.89
CA HIS A 114 -18.18 -9.07 1.46
C HIS A 114 -17.31 -10.34 1.48
N CYS A 115 -16.45 -10.46 2.50
CA CYS A 115 -15.46 -11.52 2.57
C CYS A 115 -16.08 -12.79 3.13
N ASN A 116 -16.66 -13.60 2.24
CA ASN A 116 -17.44 -14.78 2.59
C ASN A 116 -16.53 -16.00 2.76
N GLY A 117 -16.66 -16.71 3.88
CA GLY A 117 -15.97 -17.97 4.09
C GLY A 117 -16.50 -18.69 5.32
N LYS A 118 -16.89 -19.97 5.16
CA LYS A 118 -17.33 -20.86 6.25
C LYS A 118 -16.19 -21.34 7.14
N GLU A 119 -14.94 -21.11 6.74
CA GLU A 119 -13.78 -21.38 7.58
C GLU A 119 -13.89 -20.56 8.87
N GLU A 120 -13.25 -20.95 9.96
CA GLU A 120 -13.12 -20.07 11.13
C GLU A 120 -12.07 -18.99 10.87
N LEU A 121 -12.13 -17.89 11.61
CA LEU A 121 -11.04 -16.92 11.64
C LEU A 121 -9.82 -17.62 12.27
N LYS A 122 -8.85 -17.99 11.45
CA LYS A 122 -7.56 -18.45 11.96
C LYS A 122 -6.78 -17.21 12.38
N HIS A 123 -6.65 -17.01 13.70
CA HIS A 123 -5.69 -16.04 14.21
C HIS A 123 -4.30 -16.41 13.69
N SER A 124 -3.55 -15.40 13.24
CA SER A 124 -2.16 -15.61 12.86
C SER A 124 -1.41 -16.20 14.05
N THR A 125 -0.75 -17.34 13.85
CA THR A 125 0.24 -17.88 14.81
C THR A 125 1.61 -17.24 14.63
N ALA A 126 1.79 -16.43 13.59
CA ALA A 126 3.02 -15.69 13.38
C ALA A 126 3.10 -14.58 14.43
N VAL A 127 4.16 -14.59 15.22
CA VAL A 127 4.53 -13.49 16.12
C VAL A 127 4.68 -12.24 15.25
N VAL A 128 3.68 -11.36 15.27
CA VAL A 128 3.87 -10.00 14.74
C VAL A 128 4.81 -9.34 15.73
N PRO A 129 6.01 -8.90 15.32
CA PRO A 129 6.95 -8.28 16.24
C PRO A 129 6.25 -7.15 17.00
N GLU A 130 6.43 -7.10 18.31
CA GLU A 130 6.04 -5.93 19.13
C GLU A 130 6.94 -4.72 18.85
N SER A 131 7.52 -4.61 17.64
CA SER A 131 8.36 -3.47 17.30
C SER A 131 7.52 -2.21 17.24
N GLU A 132 8.09 -1.12 17.74
CA GLU A 132 7.48 0.22 17.71
C GLU A 132 7.15 0.68 16.28
N ASP A 133 7.77 0.05 15.27
CA ASP A 133 7.62 0.41 13.86
C ASP A 133 6.34 -0.13 13.20
N VAL A 134 5.57 -0.99 13.89
CA VAL A 134 4.28 -1.52 13.40
C VAL A 134 3.14 -0.78 14.06
N THR A 135 2.40 -0.02 13.25
CA THR A 135 1.26 0.76 13.72
C THR A 135 0.08 -0.11 14.18
N PRO A 136 -0.79 0.40 15.08
CA PRO A 136 -1.97 -0.33 15.54
C PRO A 136 -2.85 -0.91 14.43
N LEU A 137 -3.16 -0.13 13.39
CA LEU A 137 -3.97 -0.61 12.26
C LEU A 137 -3.26 -1.72 11.48
N SER A 138 -1.96 -1.55 11.20
CA SER A 138 -1.14 -2.55 10.51
C SER A 138 -1.10 -3.88 11.28
N ARG A 139 -0.93 -3.80 12.60
CA ARG A 139 -0.97 -4.96 13.51
C ARG A 139 -2.32 -5.64 13.48
N PHE A 140 -3.39 -4.87 13.65
CA PHE A 140 -4.78 -5.35 13.60
C PHE A 140 -5.07 -6.12 12.31
N LEU A 141 -4.77 -5.54 11.14
CA LEU A 141 -5.04 -6.16 9.85
C LEU A 141 -4.30 -7.50 9.70
N ARG A 142 -3.06 -7.59 10.20
CA ARG A 142 -2.24 -8.82 10.13
C ARG A 142 -2.65 -9.89 11.13
N GLN A 143 -3.21 -9.53 12.28
CA GLN A 143 -3.56 -10.48 13.35
C GLN A 143 -5.00 -10.99 13.22
N GLU A 144 -5.95 -10.07 13.01
CA GLU A 144 -7.38 -10.35 13.10
C GLU A 144 -8.01 -10.72 11.76
N LEU A 145 -7.41 -10.28 10.65
CA LEU A 145 -7.91 -10.55 9.30
C LEU A 145 -6.99 -11.50 8.50
N PHE A 146 -6.02 -12.11 9.18
CA PHE A 146 -5.03 -12.99 8.59
C PHE A 146 -5.66 -14.08 7.72
N GLY A 147 -5.04 -14.36 6.57
CA GLY A 147 -5.46 -15.44 5.68
C GLY A 147 -6.78 -15.19 4.95
N ARG A 148 -7.48 -14.08 5.21
CA ARG A 148 -8.70 -13.63 4.50
C ARG A 148 -8.55 -12.30 3.80
N VAL A 149 -7.84 -11.36 4.44
CA VAL A 149 -7.60 -10.03 3.91
C VAL A 149 -6.10 -9.84 3.76
N ALA A 150 -5.66 -9.45 2.56
CA ALA A 150 -4.33 -8.91 2.35
C ALA A 150 -4.33 -7.43 2.73
N SER A 151 -3.32 -7.00 3.48
CA SER A 151 -3.09 -5.59 3.79
C SER A 151 -1.88 -5.12 3.01
N THR A 152 -2.10 -4.16 2.13
CA THR A 152 -1.06 -3.53 1.32
C THR A 152 -0.81 -2.14 1.86
N ASP A 153 0.37 -1.94 2.43
CA ASP A 153 0.86 -0.62 2.79
C ASP A 153 1.34 0.09 1.53
N ILE A 154 1.09 1.40 1.45
CA ILE A 154 1.54 2.27 0.36
C ILE A 154 2.32 3.40 1.02
N ASP A 155 3.62 3.50 0.73
CA ASP A 155 4.52 4.40 1.46
C ASP A 155 4.00 5.85 1.51
N PHE A 156 3.53 6.35 0.37
CA PHE A 156 2.77 7.60 0.27
C PHE A 156 2.10 7.78 -1.10
N MET A 157 1.07 8.63 -1.12
CA MET A 157 0.47 9.16 -2.34
C MET A 157 0.58 10.68 -2.41
N ILE A 158 0.64 11.22 -3.62
CA ILE A 158 0.74 12.66 -3.89
C ILE A 158 -0.37 13.04 -4.84
N VAL A 159 -1.16 14.05 -4.47
CA VAL A 159 -2.16 14.65 -5.35
C VAL A 159 -1.70 16.03 -5.78
N ASN A 160 -1.54 16.24 -7.08
CA ASN A 160 -1.40 17.57 -7.64
C ASN A 160 -2.77 18.06 -8.11
N LYS A 161 -3.38 18.97 -7.34
CA LYS A 161 -4.72 19.50 -7.62
C LYS A 161 -4.78 20.31 -8.90
N GLU A 162 -3.72 21.08 -9.19
CA GLU A 162 -3.67 21.95 -10.37
C GLU A 162 -3.64 21.11 -11.64
N LYS A 163 -2.86 20.03 -11.61
CA LYS A 163 -2.71 19.12 -12.76
C LYS A 163 -3.71 17.97 -12.78
N LYS A 164 -4.51 17.84 -11.72
CA LYS A 164 -5.43 16.72 -11.50
C LYS A 164 -4.71 15.39 -11.67
N SER A 165 -3.58 15.23 -11.00
CA SER A 165 -2.78 14.00 -11.04
C SER A 165 -2.61 13.35 -9.66
N LEU A 166 -2.47 12.03 -9.67
CA LEU A 166 -2.17 11.16 -8.54
C LEU A 166 -0.89 10.39 -8.84
N THR A 167 0.08 10.50 -7.94
CA THR A 167 1.28 9.65 -7.96
C THR A 167 1.31 8.78 -6.71
N LEU A 168 1.29 7.47 -6.90
CA LEU A 168 1.60 6.48 -5.88
C LEU A 168 3.09 6.21 -5.91
N VAL A 169 3.74 6.21 -4.76
CA VAL A 169 5.16 5.93 -4.65
C VAL A 169 5.38 4.82 -3.64
N GLU A 170 6.22 3.87 -4.02
CA GLU A 170 6.68 2.81 -3.14
C GLU A 170 8.20 2.67 -3.27
N GLU A 171 8.91 2.87 -2.17
CA GLU A 171 10.35 2.70 -2.08
C GLU A 171 10.69 1.22 -1.88
N LYS A 172 11.63 0.71 -2.69
CA LYS A 172 12.01 -0.70 -2.69
C LYS A 172 13.48 -0.93 -2.42
N LEU A 173 13.74 -2.10 -1.86
CA LEU A 173 15.06 -2.69 -1.87
C LEU A 173 15.52 -2.99 -3.29
N TYR A 174 16.84 -3.14 -3.42
CA TYR A 174 17.48 -3.60 -4.63
C TYR A 174 18.41 -4.78 -4.36
N THR A 175 18.64 -5.54 -5.42
CA THR A 175 19.71 -6.52 -5.55
C THR A 175 20.75 -5.99 -6.54
N GLN A 176 21.82 -6.75 -6.77
CA GLN A 176 22.81 -6.39 -7.79
C GLN A 176 22.22 -6.20 -9.20
N THR A 177 21.06 -6.81 -9.49
CA THR A 177 20.49 -6.85 -10.85
C THR A 177 19.20 -6.05 -11.01
N GLY A 178 18.63 -5.53 -9.93
CA GLY A 178 17.36 -4.79 -10.01
C GLY A 178 16.63 -4.60 -8.68
N GLY A 179 15.51 -3.90 -8.73
CA GLY A 179 14.58 -3.75 -7.59
C GLY A 179 13.98 -5.09 -7.18
N SER A 180 13.78 -5.30 -5.89
CA SER A 180 13.21 -6.56 -5.36
C SER A 180 11.93 -6.33 -4.58
N ILE A 181 10.88 -7.04 -4.96
CA ILE A 181 9.56 -6.98 -4.34
C ILE A 181 9.10 -8.39 -3.96
N GLY A 182 8.47 -8.54 -2.78
CA GLY A 182 7.83 -9.78 -2.39
C GLY A 182 6.67 -10.11 -3.33
N GLN A 183 6.47 -11.38 -3.68
CA GLN A 183 5.46 -11.80 -4.65
C GLN A 183 4.05 -11.38 -4.21
N GLY A 184 3.72 -11.53 -2.93
CA GLY A 184 2.42 -11.10 -2.39
C GLY A 184 2.17 -9.62 -2.63
N GLN A 185 3.16 -8.77 -2.35
CA GLN A 185 3.07 -7.33 -2.57
C GLN A 185 2.97 -6.97 -4.07
N TYR A 186 3.75 -7.64 -4.92
CA TYR A 186 3.64 -7.48 -6.37
C TYR A 186 2.22 -7.78 -6.89
N LEU A 187 1.62 -8.87 -6.42
CA LEU A 187 0.26 -9.23 -6.79
C LEU A 187 -0.76 -8.18 -6.30
N SER A 188 -0.59 -7.69 -5.07
CA SER A 188 -1.45 -6.63 -4.54
C SER A 188 -1.31 -5.31 -5.30
N PHE A 189 -0.11 -4.95 -5.75
CA PHE A 189 0.09 -3.78 -6.60
C PHE A 189 -0.56 -3.96 -7.97
N ARG A 190 -0.52 -5.16 -8.55
CA ARG A 190 -1.28 -5.44 -9.77
C ARG A 190 -2.78 -5.31 -9.54
N GLU A 191 -3.30 -5.76 -8.40
CA GLU A 191 -4.71 -5.57 -8.05
C GLU A 191 -5.08 -4.08 -7.88
N ILE A 192 -4.21 -3.27 -7.26
CA ILE A 192 -4.41 -1.81 -7.20
C ILE A 192 -4.59 -1.24 -8.60
N VAL A 193 -3.68 -1.59 -9.50
CA VAL A 193 -3.71 -1.04 -10.85
C VAL A 193 -4.93 -1.53 -11.64
N LEU A 194 -5.20 -2.83 -11.61
CA LEU A 194 -6.25 -3.43 -12.45
C LEU A 194 -7.67 -3.22 -11.91
N ASP A 195 -7.85 -3.16 -10.59
CA ASP A 195 -9.17 -3.20 -9.97
C ASP A 195 -9.53 -1.95 -9.17
N VAL A 196 -8.54 -1.20 -8.68
CA VAL A 196 -8.78 -0.08 -7.74
C VAL A 196 -8.69 1.27 -8.43
N LEU A 197 -7.73 1.47 -9.33
CA LEU A 197 -7.60 2.69 -10.11
C LEU A 197 -8.74 2.80 -11.16
N LYS A 198 -9.23 4.02 -11.39
CA LYS A 198 -10.38 4.28 -12.26
C LYS A 198 -10.05 4.08 -13.74
N ASN A 199 -8.92 4.63 -14.18
CA ASN A 199 -8.45 4.51 -15.56
C ASN A 199 -6.91 4.54 -15.57
N THR A 200 -6.28 3.40 -15.79
CA THR A 200 -4.82 3.28 -15.81
C THR A 200 -4.17 3.86 -17.05
N SER A 201 -4.97 4.21 -18.07
CA SER A 201 -4.52 4.94 -19.25
C SER A 201 -4.59 6.47 -19.07
N ASP A 202 -5.10 6.95 -17.93
CA ASP A 202 -5.10 8.39 -17.62
C ASP A 202 -3.65 8.86 -17.35
N PRO A 203 -3.10 9.80 -18.14
CA PRO A 203 -1.75 10.31 -17.94
C PRO A 203 -1.57 11.02 -16.59
N GLY A 204 -2.67 11.41 -15.93
CA GLY A 204 -2.66 11.96 -14.59
C GLY A 204 -2.45 10.92 -13.49
N ILE A 205 -2.42 9.61 -13.78
CA ILE A 205 -2.20 8.58 -12.76
C ILE A 205 -0.83 7.95 -12.98
N ASN A 206 -0.02 7.92 -11.92
CA ASN A 206 1.30 7.30 -11.91
C ASN A 206 1.44 6.36 -10.70
N PHE A 207 2.15 5.26 -10.90
CA PHE A 207 2.56 4.38 -9.79
C PHE A 207 4.03 4.00 -9.95
N PHE A 208 4.89 4.56 -9.12
CA PHE A 208 6.32 4.37 -9.20
C PHE A 208 6.85 3.44 -8.10
N LEU A 209 7.62 2.43 -8.51
CA LEU A 209 8.55 1.76 -7.62
C LEU A 209 9.91 2.45 -7.71
N VAL A 210 10.41 2.95 -6.58
CA VAL A 210 11.66 3.72 -6.52
C VAL A 210 12.71 2.95 -5.75
N CYS A 211 13.85 2.69 -6.39
CA CYS A 211 15.00 2.01 -5.78
C CYS A 211 16.16 3.00 -5.63
N PHE A 212 16.73 3.08 -4.44
CA PHE A 212 17.93 3.86 -4.15
C PHE A 212 19.16 2.94 -4.09
N PRO A 213 19.91 2.79 -5.19
CA PRO A 213 21.14 2.00 -5.21
C PRO A 213 22.20 2.74 -4.37
N ASN A 214 22.95 2.03 -3.53
CA ASN A 214 24.02 2.57 -2.66
C ASN A 214 23.55 3.46 -1.48
N GLN A 215 24.49 4.12 -0.79
CA GLN A 215 24.23 5.16 0.22
C GLN A 215 24.07 6.55 -0.41
N ASP A 216 24.33 6.68 -1.72
CA ASP A 216 24.10 7.90 -2.47
C ASP A 216 22.59 8.09 -2.66
N THR A 217 22.04 9.14 -2.06
CA THR A 217 20.63 9.50 -2.12
C THR A 217 20.31 10.48 -3.24
N GLU A 218 21.29 10.87 -4.06
CA GLU A 218 21.07 11.81 -5.18
C GLU A 218 20.43 11.12 -6.40
N HIS A 219 20.70 9.83 -6.58
CA HIS A 219 20.22 9.06 -7.73
C HIS A 219 19.27 7.93 -7.32
N CYS A 220 18.30 7.65 -8.18
CA CYS A 220 17.36 6.55 -8.02
C CYS A 220 17.08 5.84 -9.35
N TYR A 221 16.58 4.63 -9.25
CA TYR A 221 15.97 3.88 -10.35
C TYR A 221 14.46 3.87 -10.15
N VAL A 222 13.73 4.29 -11.17
CA VAL A 222 12.28 4.44 -11.13
C VAL A 222 11.65 3.49 -12.13
N TYR A 223 10.66 2.73 -11.67
CA TYR A 223 9.86 1.84 -12.50
C TYR A 223 8.41 2.28 -12.46
N ASN A 224 7.84 2.63 -13.62
CA ASN A 224 6.40 2.84 -13.72
C ASN A 224 5.68 1.49 -13.68
N PHE A 225 5.02 1.18 -12.57
CA PHE A 225 4.34 -0.08 -12.35
C PHE A 225 3.08 -0.23 -13.21
N LEU A 226 2.52 0.86 -13.75
CA LEU A 226 1.35 0.79 -14.64
C LEU A 226 1.63 -0.04 -15.90
N GLN A 227 2.89 -0.13 -16.34
CA GLN A 227 3.26 -0.97 -17.47
C GLN A 227 3.08 -2.48 -17.22
N GLU A 228 2.89 -2.92 -15.97
CA GLU A 228 2.62 -4.32 -15.63
C GLU A 228 1.21 -4.77 -16.05
N VAL A 229 0.31 -3.84 -16.39
CA VAL A 229 -1.05 -4.14 -16.89
C VAL A 229 -1.01 -4.93 -18.20
N GLU A 230 -0.08 -4.57 -19.07
CA GLU A 230 0.06 -5.16 -20.42
C GLU A 230 0.93 -6.42 -20.42
N LYS A 231 1.59 -6.72 -19.29
CA LYS A 231 2.51 -7.84 -19.15
C LYS A 231 1.83 -9.01 -18.43
N GLU A 232 2.18 -10.23 -18.84
CA GLU A 232 1.88 -11.42 -18.03
C GLU A 232 2.45 -11.27 -16.61
N ALA A 233 1.80 -11.92 -15.63
CA ALA A 233 2.28 -11.91 -14.26
C ALA A 233 3.69 -12.49 -14.17
N ARG A 234 4.63 -11.68 -13.67
CA ARG A 234 6.01 -12.12 -13.46
C ARG A 234 6.04 -13.31 -12.51
N GLN A 235 6.81 -14.32 -12.90
CA GLN A 235 7.08 -15.45 -12.04
C GLN A 235 8.13 -15.07 -10.98
N PRO A 236 8.07 -15.67 -9.77
CA PRO A 236 9.11 -15.51 -8.77
C PRO A 236 10.50 -15.78 -9.33
N SER A 237 11.44 -14.89 -9.03
CA SER A 237 12.84 -15.03 -9.44
C SER A 237 13.65 -15.89 -8.45
N TYR A 238 13.30 -15.85 -7.16
CA TYR A 238 13.94 -16.64 -6.11
C TYR A 238 13.06 -16.72 -4.84
N PHE A 239 13.44 -17.59 -3.91
CA PHE A 239 12.90 -17.63 -2.55
C PHE A 239 13.91 -16.99 -1.58
N ASP A 240 13.48 -16.02 -0.76
CA ASP A 240 14.32 -15.45 0.31
C ASP A 240 14.08 -16.23 1.62
N PRO A 241 15.00 -17.11 2.05
CA PRO A 241 14.80 -17.92 3.26
C PRO A 241 14.79 -17.10 4.55
N ARG A 242 15.34 -15.87 4.53
CA ARG A 242 15.32 -14.98 5.70
C ARG A 242 13.94 -14.38 5.93
N ARG A 243 13.16 -14.26 4.85
CA ARG A 243 11.80 -13.69 4.85
C ARG A 243 10.71 -14.73 4.69
N GLN A 244 11.09 -15.96 4.36
CA GLN A 244 10.17 -17.06 4.07
C GLN A 244 9.17 -16.69 2.96
N GLU A 245 9.64 -15.97 1.93
CA GLU A 245 8.78 -15.49 0.84
C GLU A 245 9.42 -15.69 -0.55
N GLN A 246 8.56 -15.79 -1.55
CA GLN A 246 8.94 -15.70 -2.96
C GLN A 246 9.13 -14.24 -3.35
N ARG A 247 10.19 -13.93 -4.12
CA ARG A 247 10.52 -12.57 -4.54
C ARG A 247 10.65 -12.45 -6.05
N ILE A 248 10.22 -11.31 -6.57
CA ILE A 248 10.33 -10.91 -7.97
C ILE A 248 11.43 -9.86 -8.08
N ILE A 249 12.23 -9.95 -9.14
CA ILE A 249 13.20 -8.92 -9.53
C ILE A 249 12.66 -8.13 -10.71
N ILE A 250 12.66 -6.80 -10.58
CA ILE A 250 12.47 -5.87 -11.70
C ILE A 250 13.87 -5.42 -12.13
N PRO A 251 14.36 -5.88 -13.30
CA PRO A 251 15.72 -5.60 -13.74
C PRO A 251 15.97 -4.09 -13.88
N PHE A 252 17.18 -3.62 -13.54
CA PHE A 252 17.53 -2.21 -13.75
C PHE A 252 17.46 -1.77 -15.21
N SER A 253 17.61 -2.70 -16.16
CA SER A 253 17.42 -2.42 -17.60
C SER A 253 15.98 -2.04 -17.97
N GLU A 254 15.00 -2.34 -17.11
CA GLU A 254 13.60 -1.93 -17.26
C GLU A 254 13.26 -0.67 -16.45
N MET A 255 14.21 -0.12 -15.70
CA MET A 255 14.01 1.05 -14.83
C MET A 255 14.74 2.27 -15.40
N THR A 256 14.17 3.45 -15.21
CA THR A 256 14.82 4.72 -15.59
C THR A 256 15.72 5.18 -14.45
N LYS A 257 17.02 5.36 -14.72
CA LYS A 257 17.94 6.00 -13.78
C LYS A 257 17.81 7.52 -13.89
N MET A 258 17.61 8.19 -12.77
CA MET A 258 17.51 9.66 -12.72
C MET A 258 17.94 10.21 -11.36
N THR A 259 18.14 11.53 -11.29
CA THR A 259 18.32 12.22 -10.01
C THR A 259 17.00 12.34 -9.26
N VAL A 260 17.04 12.50 -7.93
CA VAL A 260 15.84 12.76 -7.12
C VAL A 260 15.14 14.04 -7.56
N GLN A 261 15.89 15.09 -7.92
CA GLN A 261 15.33 16.35 -8.41
C GLN A 261 14.58 16.15 -9.73
N GLN A 262 15.10 15.31 -10.64
CA GLN A 262 14.40 14.96 -11.89
C GLN A 262 13.11 14.19 -11.60
N LEU A 263 13.15 13.16 -10.75
CA LEU A 263 11.95 12.42 -10.36
C LEU A 263 10.87 13.36 -9.80
N ILE A 264 11.26 14.27 -8.91
CA ILE A 264 10.32 15.22 -8.31
C ILE A 264 9.78 16.18 -9.39
N GLY A 265 10.65 16.86 -10.11
CA GLY A 265 10.24 17.91 -11.06
C GLY A 265 9.50 17.39 -12.29
N GLU A 266 9.97 16.28 -12.86
CA GLU A 266 9.52 15.80 -14.17
C GLU A 266 8.45 14.70 -14.09
N TRP A 267 8.30 14.00 -12.96
CA TRP A 267 7.45 12.81 -12.90
C TRP A 267 6.40 12.91 -11.78
N ILE A 268 6.79 13.40 -10.60
CA ILE A 268 5.86 13.60 -9.48
C ILE A 268 5.07 14.91 -9.65
N LEU A 269 5.74 15.97 -10.10
CA LEU A 269 5.16 17.30 -10.23
C LEU A 269 4.81 17.69 -11.66
N ALA A 270 5.14 16.86 -12.65
CA ALA A 270 4.74 17.07 -14.04
C ALA A 270 3.23 16.93 -14.25
#